data_AF-A0A7X9EJF9-F1
#
_entry.id   AF-A0A7X9EJF9-F1
#
_cell.length_a   1.000
_cell.length_b   1.000
_cell.length_c   1.000
_cell.angle_alpha   90.00
_cell.angle_beta   90.00
_cell.angle_gamma   90.00
#
_symmetry.space_group_name_H-M   'P 1'
#
loop_
_entity.id
_entity.type
_entity.pdbx_description
1 polymer ?
#
loop_
_entity_poly.entity_id
_entity_poly.type
_entity_poly.pdbx_seq_one_letter_code
_entity_poly.pdbx_strand_id
1 'polypeptide(L)'
;MENKVPPQNTEVEQSLIGCMLIDKEAIISVSAWLLPEHFYDQRHQIVYGAILDLFNDGLPVDLITVVDKLKKERKLPAVGGRTYIAELATI
;
A
#
# COMPACT_ATOMS: atom_id res chain seq x y z
N MET A 1 17.57 -14.25 24.42
CA MET A 1 16.40 -14.28 23.52
C MET A 1 16.85 -13.62 22.24
N GLU A 2 17.12 -14.40 21.19
CA GLU A 2 17.52 -13.84 19.89
C GLU A 2 16.33 -13.12 19.27
N ASN A 3 16.45 -11.80 19.08
CA ASN A 3 15.55 -11.03 18.22
C ASN A 3 15.79 -11.46 16.76
N LYS A 4 15.22 -12.60 16.35
CA LYS A 4 15.12 -12.94 14.93
C LYS A 4 14.11 -11.99 14.31
N VAL A 5 14.62 -11.03 13.55
CA VAL A 5 13.81 -10.25 12.62
C VAL A 5 13.15 -11.26 11.66
N PRO A 6 11.81 -11.28 11.55
CA PRO A 6 11.13 -12.11 10.57
C PRO A 6 11.69 -11.84 9.17
N PRO A 7 11.75 -12.85 8.29
CA PRO A 7 12.17 -12.62 6.91
C PRO A 7 11.26 -11.58 6.26
N GLN A 8 11.85 -10.46 5.83
CA GLN A 8 11.16 -9.33 5.24
C GLN A 8 11.94 -8.82 4.02
N ASN A 9 11.23 -8.22 3.08
CA ASN A 9 11.84 -7.45 2.00
C ASN A 9 10.98 -6.21 1.71
N THR A 10 11.34 -5.11 2.37
CA THR A 10 10.60 -3.84 2.23
C THR A 10 10.69 -3.27 0.83
N GLU A 11 11.76 -3.51 0.08
CA GLU A 11 11.89 -3.03 -1.30
C GLU A 11 10.85 -3.72 -2.20
N VAL A 12 10.65 -5.02 -2.04
CA VAL A 12 9.60 -5.77 -2.75
C VAL A 12 8.20 -5.25 -2.39
N GLU A 13 7.96 -4.96 -1.11
CA GLU A 13 6.69 -4.37 -0.68
C GLU A 13 6.44 -3.00 -1.34
N GLN A 14 7.47 -2.15 -1.43
CA GLN A 14 7.40 -0.86 -2.09
C GLN A 14 7.11 -1.00 -3.58
N SER A 15 7.86 -1.86 -4.29
CA SER A 15 7.64 -2.13 -5.71
C SER A 15 6.24 -2.70 -5.98
N LEU A 16 5.73 -3.57 -5.10
CA LEU A 16 4.40 -4.13 -5.24
C LEU A 16 3.32 -3.04 -5.13
N ILE A 17 3.42 -2.16 -4.12
CA ILE A 17 2.50 -1.03 -3.97
C ILE A 17 2.64 -0.06 -5.15
N GLY A 18 3.87 0.27 -5.56
CA GLY A 18 4.12 1.12 -6.72
C GLY A 18 3.46 0.58 -7.98
N CYS A 19 3.60 -0.72 -8.24
CA CYS A 19 2.95 -1.41 -9.35
C CYS A 19 1.43 -1.27 -9.30
N MET A 20 0.81 -1.46 -8.12
CA MET A 20 -0.64 -1.30 -7.94
C MET A 20 -1.15 0.14 -8.13
N LEU A 21 -0.32 1.15 -7.90
CA LEU A 21 -0.67 2.55 -8.15
C LEU A 21 -0.63 2.92 -9.64
N ILE A 22 -0.02 2.07 -10.48
CA ILE A 22 0.17 2.28 -11.92
C ILE A 22 -0.74 1.35 -12.73
N ASP A 23 -0.82 0.08 -12.34
CA ASP A 23 -1.55 -0.98 -13.04
C ASP A 23 -2.58 -1.65 -12.13
N LYS A 24 -3.85 -1.48 -12.49
CA LYS A 24 -4.99 -2.11 -11.80
C LYS A 24 -4.97 -3.63 -11.89
N GLU A 25 -4.38 -4.22 -12.94
CA GLU A 25 -4.32 -5.68 -13.10
C GLU A 25 -3.41 -6.30 -12.03
N ALA A 26 -2.41 -5.55 -11.55
CA ALA A 26 -1.59 -5.96 -10.41
C ALA A 26 -2.43 -6.17 -9.16
N ILE A 27 -3.41 -5.30 -8.88
CA ILE A 27 -4.33 -5.42 -7.74
C ILE A 27 -5.15 -6.70 -7.86
N ILE A 28 -5.70 -6.98 -9.04
CA ILE A 28 -6.50 -8.19 -9.30
C ILE A 28 -5.67 -9.45 -9.05
N SER A 29 -4.41 -9.46 -9.48
CA SER A 29 -3.53 -10.63 -9.37
C SER A 29 -3.19 -11.02 -7.91
N VAL A 30 -3.19 -10.05 -6.99
CA VAL A 30 -2.77 -10.28 -5.59
C VAL A 30 -3.90 -10.23 -4.58
N SER A 31 -4.97 -9.48 -4.84
CA SER A 31 -6.09 -9.24 -3.89
C SER A 31 -6.81 -10.51 -3.42
N ALA A 32 -6.71 -11.61 -4.17
CA ALA A 32 -7.31 -12.89 -3.79
C ALA A 32 -6.63 -13.58 -2.59
N TRP A 33 -5.36 -13.26 -2.30
CA TRP A 33 -4.58 -13.98 -1.27
C TRP A 33 -3.70 -13.06 -0.41
N LEU A 34 -3.35 -11.87 -0.89
CA LEU A 34 -2.55 -10.91 -0.16
C LEU A 34 -3.45 -10.10 0.77
N LEU A 35 -3.17 -10.16 2.07
CA LEU A 35 -3.85 -9.37 3.10
C LEU A 35 -2.95 -8.23 3.55
N PRO A 36 -3.50 -7.09 4.01
CA PRO A 36 -2.72 -6.00 4.60
C PRO A 36 -1.72 -6.46 5.65
N GLU A 37 -2.11 -7.40 6.50
CA GLU A 37 -1.28 -7.90 7.60
C GLU A 37 -0.07 -8.73 7.14
N HIS A 38 -0.01 -9.10 5.85
CA HIS A 38 1.15 -9.80 5.27
C HIS A 38 2.33 -8.85 4.99
N PHE A 39 2.08 -7.54 4.87
CA PHE A 39 3.15 -6.56 4.76
C PHE A 39 3.86 -6.40 6.12
N TYR A 40 5.18 -6.37 6.11
CA TYR A 40 5.97 -6.17 7.32
C TYR A 40 5.94 -4.71 7.77
N ASP A 41 6.06 -3.75 6.84
CA ASP A 41 6.01 -2.33 7.17
C ASP A 41 4.57 -1.89 7.40
N GLN A 42 4.27 -1.37 8.60
CA GLN A 42 2.94 -0.89 8.97
C GLN A 42 2.40 0.18 8.01
N ARG A 43 3.27 0.99 7.41
CA ARG A 43 2.88 1.99 6.41
C ARG A 43 2.32 1.30 5.17
N HIS A 44 2.96 0.22 4.72
CA HIS A 44 2.51 -0.57 3.58
C HIS A 44 1.20 -1.30 3.87
N GLN A 45 1.02 -1.83 5.09
CA GLN A 45 -0.27 -2.39 5.51
C GLN A 45 -1.40 -1.37 5.34
N ILE A 46 -1.19 -0.14 5.82
CA ILE A 46 -2.17 0.95 5.74
C ILE A 46 -2.44 1.35 4.29
N VAL A 47 -1.39 1.53 3.48
CA VAL A 47 -1.54 1.92 2.07
C VAL A 47 -2.26 0.84 1.27
N TYR A 48 -1.88 -0.43 1.44
CA TYR A 48 -2.52 -1.54 0.76
C TYR A 48 -3.98 -1.71 1.18
N GLY A 49 -4.31 -1.54 2.47
CA GLY A 49 -5.69 -1.51 2.92
C GLY A 49 -6.52 -0.43 2.23
N ALA A 50 -5.97 0.78 2.08
CA ALA A 50 -6.64 1.84 1.33
C ALA A 50 -6.82 1.53 -0.17
N ILE A 51 -5.83 0.86 -0.79
CA ILE A 51 -5.92 0.36 -2.17
C ILE A 51 -7.05 -0.65 -2.30
N LEU A 52 -7.13 -1.63 -1.40
CA LEU A 52 -8.18 -2.65 -1.40
C LEU A 52 -9.57 -2.04 -1.21
N ASP A 53 -9.72 -1.10 -0.29
CA ASP A 53 -11.00 -0.41 -0.07
C ASP A 53 -11.46 0.31 -1.35
N LEU A 54 -10.58 1.09 -1.97
CA LEU A 54 -10.90 1.81 -3.21
C LEU A 54 -11.26 0.82 -4.33
N PHE A 55 -10.48 -0.25 -4.47
CA PHE A 55 -10.72 -1.28 -5.47
C PHE A 55 -12.07 -1.98 -5.27
N ASN A 56 -12.40 -2.36 -4.03
CA ASN A 56 -13.67 -2.99 -3.67
C ASN A 56 -14.87 -2.06 -3.87
N ASP A 57 -14.69 -0.77 -3.64
CA ASP A 57 -15.70 0.27 -3.88
C ASP A 57 -15.85 0.59 -5.39
N GLY A 58 -15.05 -0.01 -6.26
CA GLY A 58 -15.04 0.27 -7.70
C GLY A 58 -14.50 1.66 -8.05
N LEU A 59 -13.72 2.25 -7.16
CA LEU A 59 -13.10 3.57 -7.32
C LEU A 59 -11.73 3.44 -7.98
N PRO A 60 -11.26 4.50 -8.69
CA PRO A 60 -9.90 4.52 -9.22
C PRO A 60 -8.87 4.33 -8.10
N VAL A 61 -7.81 3.59 -8.42
CA VAL A 61 -6.65 3.40 -7.54
C VAL A 61 -5.44 4.05 -8.21
N ASP A 62 -5.08 5.21 -7.70
CA ASP A 62 -3.92 6.01 -8.13
C ASP A 62 -3.39 6.85 -6.94
N LEU A 63 -2.28 7.55 -7.14
CA LEU A 63 -1.67 8.39 -6.11
C LEU A 63 -2.66 9.40 -5.48
N ILE A 64 -3.51 10.03 -6.28
CA ILE A 64 -4.40 11.10 -5.81
C ILE A 64 -5.51 10.49 -4.94
N THR A 65 -6.17 9.45 -5.46
CA THR A 65 -7.28 8.77 -4.78
C THR A 65 -6.85 8.09 -3.49
N VAL A 66 -5.67 7.45 -3.48
CA VAL A 66 -5.11 6.83 -2.26
C VAL A 66 -4.75 7.89 -1.21
N VAL A 67 -4.13 9.02 -1.61
CA VAL A 67 -3.85 10.14 -0.70
C VAL A 67 -5.15 10.68 -0.09
N ASP A 68 -6.18 10.88 -0.91
CA ASP A 68 -7.46 11.43 -0.45
C ASP A 68 -8.19 10.47 0.49
N LYS A 69 -8.20 9.17 0.18
CA LYS A 69 -8.72 8.11 1.05
C LYS A 69 -8.01 8.11 2.41
N LEU A 70 -6.68 8.08 2.42
CA LEU A 70 -5.89 8.11 3.66
C LEU A 70 -6.05 9.40 4.44
N LYS A 71 -6.24 10.54 3.77
CA LYS A 71 -6.54 11.83 4.40
C LYS A 71 -7.91 11.81 5.07
N LYS A 72 -8.94 11.30 4.39
CA LYS A 72 -10.30 11.14 4.92
C LYS A 72 -10.32 10.25 6.17
N GLU A 73 -9.49 9.21 6.18
CA GLU A 73 -9.33 8.30 7.32
C GLU A 73 -8.38 8.81 8.41
N ARG A 74 -7.76 9.98 8.24
CA ARG A 74 -6.76 10.55 9.15
C ARG A 74 -5.52 9.66 9.32
N LYS A 75 -5.24 8.77 8.36
CA LYS A 75 -4.08 7.86 8.34
C LYS A 75 -2.90 8.39 7.53
N LEU A 76 -3.11 9.43 6.71
CA LEU A 76 -2.05 10.00 5.84
C LEU A 76 -0.76 10.39 6.60
N PRO A 77 -0.80 10.99 7.81
CA PRO A 77 0.43 11.27 8.56
C PRO A 77 1.19 10.00 8.98
N ALA A 78 0.46 8.91 9.27
CA ALA A 78 1.05 7.65 9.74
C ALA A 78 1.85 6.93 8.65
N VAL A 79 1.58 7.21 7.37
CA VAL A 79 2.31 6.63 6.24
C VAL A 79 3.46 7.52 5.75
N GLY A 80 3.78 8.64 6.42
CA GLY A 80 4.82 9.57 5.97
C GLY A 80 4.30 10.65 5.01
N GLY A 81 2.99 10.80 4.89
CA GLY A 81 2.36 11.84 4.10
C GLY A 81 2.33 11.56 2.60
N ARG A 82 1.89 12.55 1.83
CA ARG A 82 1.76 12.45 0.36
C ARG A 82 3.09 12.14 -0.32
N THR A 83 4.20 12.68 0.20
CA THR A 83 5.54 12.50 -0.39
C THR A 83 5.91 11.03 -0.45
N TYR A 84 5.69 10.28 0.63
CA TYR A 84 6.03 8.85 0.65
C TYR A 84 5.23 8.04 -0.37
N ILE A 85 3.92 8.30 -0.51
CA ILE A 85 3.09 7.61 -1.51
C ILE A 85 3.53 7.95 -2.93
N ALA A 86 3.98 9.20 -3.16
CA ALA A 86 4.53 9.60 -4.45
C ALA A 86 5.86 8.87 -4.74
N GLU A 87 6.72 8.67 -3.74
CA GLU A 87 7.96 7.89 -3.87
C GLU A 87 7.66 6.44 -4.29
N LEU A 88 6.65 5.81 -3.67
CA LEU A 88 6.22 4.44 -4.03
C LEU A 88 5.79 4.34 -5.51
N ALA A 89 5.11 5.37 -6.04
CA ALA A 89 4.66 5.39 -7.43
C ALA A 89 5.80 5.63 -8.45
N THR A 90 7.02 5.91 -7.99
CA THR A 90 8.19 6.23 -8.84
C THR A 90 9.32 5.21 -8.74
N ILE A 91 9.11 4.13 -7.98
CA ILE A 91 10.04 3.01 -7.86
C ILE A 91 10.13 2.21 -9.16
#